data_AF-A0A2P2FFB7-F1
#
_entry.id   AF-A0A2P2FFB7-F1
#
_cell.length_a   1.000
_cell.length_b   1.000
_cell.length_c   1.000
_cell.angle_alpha   90.00
_cell.angle_beta   90.00
_cell.angle_gamma   90.00
#
_symmetry.space_group_name_H-M   'P 1'
#
loop_
_entity.id
_entity.type
_entity.pdbx_description
1 polymer ?
#
loop_
_entity_poly.entity_id
_entity_poly.type
_entity_poly.pdbx_seq_one_letter_code
_entity_poly.pdbx_strand_id
1 'polypeptide(L)'
;MERQVTADLFHELNPVTVRFAREHRRSLGLDQRSEQVAHLIAVIARDLFGGTWDIGAQVRASLGLDPWAAHDGLDDLVNRAHVLRKRINLSKDLEVDQTAQSGDRLDEQRQEPWKSSLPDAPIRFVVFPGMGSRGHVLVKQQVYTVSLQEARARARN
;
A
#
# COMPACT_ATOMS: atom_id res chain seq x y z
N MET A 1 -6.15 -0.77 24.15
CA MET A 1 -7.21 -0.07 23.40
C MET A 1 -6.62 0.76 22.26
N GLU A 2 -5.72 1.71 22.53
CA GLU A 2 -5.15 2.61 21.49
C GLU A 2 -4.45 1.91 20.32
N ARG A 3 -3.70 0.82 20.58
CA ARG A 3 -3.06 0.01 19.53
C ARG A 3 -4.07 -0.66 18.60
N GLN A 4 -5.15 -1.21 19.16
CA GLN A 4 -6.21 -1.85 18.37
C GLN A 4 -6.90 -0.84 17.48
N VAL A 5 -7.30 0.32 18.03
CA VAL A 5 -7.95 1.38 17.23
C VAL A 5 -7.03 1.88 16.11
N THR A 6 -5.72 1.96 16.36
CA THR A 6 -4.75 2.37 15.32
C THR A 6 -4.57 1.30 14.25
N ALA A 7 -4.54 0.03 14.65
CA ALA A 7 -4.51 -1.10 13.72
C ALA A 7 -5.79 -1.19 12.87
N ASP A 8 -6.96 -0.94 13.47
CA ASP A 8 -8.25 -0.92 12.77
C ASP A 8 -8.27 0.19 11.72
N LEU A 9 -7.85 1.41 12.09
CA LEU A 9 -7.71 2.53 11.15
C LEU A 9 -6.72 2.23 10.02
N PHE A 10 -5.60 1.56 10.33
CA PHE A 10 -4.62 1.15 9.34
C PHE A 10 -5.20 0.11 8.37
N HIS A 11 -5.95 -0.86 8.90
CA HIS A 11 -6.63 -1.88 8.11
C HIS A 11 -7.71 -1.27 7.21
N GLU A 12 -8.45 -0.27 7.68
CA GLU A 12 -9.45 0.46 6.89
C GLU A 12 -8.83 1.32 5.77
N LEU A 13 -7.60 1.80 5.96
CA LEU A 13 -6.93 2.66 4.97
C LEU A 13 -6.61 1.90 3.66
N ASN A 14 -6.31 0.61 3.75
CA ASN A 14 -5.98 -0.20 2.56
C ASN A 14 -7.15 -0.28 1.57
N PRO A 15 -8.39 -0.68 1.95
CA PRO A 15 -9.56 -0.61 1.06
C PRO A 15 -9.80 0.76 0.41
N VAL A 16 -9.60 1.85 1.15
CA VAL A 16 -9.76 3.22 0.61
C VAL A 16 -8.68 3.51 -0.44
N THR A 17 -7.44 3.12 -0.18
CA THR A 17 -6.32 3.25 -1.12
C THR A 17 -6.56 2.42 -2.39
N VAL A 18 -7.04 1.18 -2.23
CA VAL A 18 -7.38 0.29 -3.35
C VAL A 18 -8.50 0.89 -4.22
N ARG A 19 -9.55 1.45 -3.60
CA ARG A 19 -10.65 2.09 -4.31
C ARG A 19 -10.15 3.28 -5.12
N PHE A 20 -9.40 4.18 -4.48
CA PHE A 20 -8.84 5.35 -5.15
C PHE A 20 -7.91 4.97 -6.31
N ALA A 21 -7.00 4.01 -6.10
CA ALA A 21 -6.11 3.53 -7.15
C ALA A 21 -6.87 2.97 -8.36
N ARG A 22 -7.99 2.27 -8.14
CA ARG A 22 -8.86 1.77 -9.22
C ARG A 22 -9.56 2.90 -9.98
N GLU A 23 -10.08 3.89 -9.27
CA GLU A 23 -10.78 5.03 -9.85
C GLU A 23 -9.83 5.92 -10.66
N HIS A 24 -8.70 6.29 -10.08
CA HIS A 24 -7.65 7.07 -10.76
C HIS A 24 -7.17 6.35 -12.02
N ARG A 25 -6.97 5.04 -11.95
CA ARG A 25 -6.55 4.27 -13.11
C ARG A 25 -7.64 4.17 -14.19
N ARG A 26 -8.92 4.16 -13.80
CA ARG A 26 -10.04 4.21 -14.75
C ARG A 26 -10.07 5.56 -15.46
N SER A 27 -9.82 6.67 -14.76
CA SER A 27 -9.79 8.00 -15.40
C SER A 27 -8.63 8.16 -16.38
N LEU A 28 -7.53 7.43 -16.19
CA LEU A 28 -6.40 7.37 -17.13
C LEU A 28 -6.62 6.42 -18.33
N GLY A 29 -7.74 5.71 -18.41
CA GLY A 29 -8.03 4.79 -19.53
C GLY A 29 -7.12 3.56 -19.61
N LEU A 30 -6.41 3.20 -18.52
CA LEU A 30 -5.48 2.07 -18.51
C LEU A 30 -6.20 0.73 -18.32
N ASP A 31 -5.57 -0.37 -18.76
CA ASP A 31 -6.07 -1.76 -18.74
C ASP A 31 -6.27 -2.32 -17.30
N GLN A 32 -7.27 -3.19 -17.07
CA GLN A 32 -7.69 -3.83 -15.79
C GLN A 32 -6.66 -4.76 -15.11
N ARG A 33 -5.39 -4.68 -15.48
CA ARG A 33 -4.33 -5.52 -14.93
C ARG A 33 -4.10 -5.26 -13.45
N SER A 34 -4.09 -6.37 -12.69
CA SER A 34 -3.87 -6.37 -11.25
C SER A 34 -2.53 -5.75 -10.85
N GLU A 35 -1.46 -5.98 -11.61
CA GLU A 35 -0.12 -5.43 -11.34
C GLU A 35 -0.09 -3.90 -11.36
N GLN A 36 -0.78 -3.27 -12.33
CA GLN A 36 -0.82 -1.81 -12.43
C GLN A 36 -1.55 -1.19 -11.24
N VAL A 37 -2.65 -1.82 -10.79
CA VAL A 37 -3.36 -1.38 -9.58
C VAL A 37 -2.47 -1.56 -8.35
N ALA A 38 -1.75 -2.68 -8.24
CA ALA A 38 -0.79 -2.92 -7.16
C ALA A 38 0.32 -1.85 -7.12
N HIS A 39 0.87 -1.49 -8.29
CA HIS A 39 1.87 -0.42 -8.40
C HIS A 39 1.34 0.94 -7.94
N LEU A 40 0.12 1.31 -8.35
CA LEU A 40 -0.49 2.57 -7.91
C LEU A 40 -0.69 2.58 -6.39
N ILE A 41 -1.16 1.47 -5.82
CA ILE A 41 -1.29 1.35 -4.36
C ILE A 41 0.08 1.47 -3.69
N ALA A 42 1.11 0.81 -4.21
CA ALA A 42 2.48 0.87 -3.67
C ALA A 42 3.03 2.30 -3.66
N VAL A 43 2.86 3.04 -4.76
CA VAL A 43 3.25 4.45 -4.88
C VAL A 43 2.53 5.31 -3.84
N ILE A 44 1.21 5.18 -3.77
CA ILE A 44 0.39 5.95 -2.83
C ILE A 44 0.80 5.62 -1.40
N ALA A 45 0.87 4.34 -1.04
CA ALA A 45 1.20 3.91 0.32
C ALA A 45 2.60 4.37 0.74
N ARG A 46 3.60 4.24 -0.14
CA ARG A 46 4.95 4.77 0.10
C ARG A 46 4.89 6.26 0.44
N ASP A 47 4.15 7.06 -0.31
CA ASP A 47 4.08 8.51 -0.09
C ASP A 47 3.26 8.87 1.16
N LEU A 48 2.18 8.15 1.43
CA LEU A 48 1.38 8.33 2.65
C LEU A 48 2.22 8.10 3.91
N PHE A 49 3.16 7.14 3.89
CA PHE A 49 3.93 6.72 5.05
C PHE A 49 5.43 7.11 5.02
N GLY A 50 5.90 7.73 3.94
CA GLY A 50 7.33 7.99 3.66
C GLY A 50 7.97 9.19 4.38
N GLY A 51 7.26 9.86 5.29
CA GLY A 51 7.88 10.79 6.23
C GLY A 51 7.90 12.27 5.85
N THR A 52 7.38 12.69 4.70
CA THR A 52 7.34 14.12 4.34
C THR A 52 6.26 14.89 5.11
N TRP A 53 6.42 16.22 5.18
CA TRP A 53 5.46 17.12 5.82
C TRP A 53 4.24 17.43 4.93
N ASP A 54 4.41 17.36 3.60
CA ASP A 54 3.36 17.61 2.62
C ASP A 54 3.00 16.33 1.85
N ILE A 55 2.28 15.44 2.54
CA ILE A 55 1.80 14.17 1.98
C ILE A 55 0.94 14.41 0.74
N GLY A 56 0.10 15.45 0.77
CA GLY A 56 -0.87 15.73 -0.29
C GLY A 56 -0.19 16.11 -1.60
N ALA A 57 0.79 17.01 -1.54
CA ALA A 57 1.56 17.40 -2.73
C ALA A 57 2.41 16.23 -3.25
N GLN A 58 3.00 15.44 -2.37
CA GLN A 58 3.82 14.29 -2.77
C GLN A 58 3.00 13.23 -3.51
N VAL A 59 1.85 12.82 -2.95
CA VAL A 59 0.98 11.81 -3.59
C VAL A 59 0.50 12.32 -4.95
N ARG A 60 0.09 13.59 -5.05
CA ARG A 60 -0.31 14.18 -6.34
C ARG A 60 0.82 14.16 -7.36
N ALA A 61 2.02 14.59 -6.97
CA ALA A 61 3.18 14.60 -7.85
C ALA A 61 3.53 13.20 -8.36
N SER A 62 3.56 12.19 -7.47
CA SER A 62 3.85 10.80 -7.86
C SER A 62 2.79 10.17 -8.76
N LEU A 63 1.54 10.65 -8.70
CA LEU A 63 0.45 10.22 -9.57
C LEU A 63 0.35 11.06 -10.86
N GLY A 64 1.21 12.07 -11.04
CA GLY A 64 1.13 13.00 -12.17
C GLY A 64 -0.15 13.84 -12.18
N LEU A 65 -0.75 14.07 -11.01
CA LEU A 65 -1.94 14.90 -10.84
C LEU A 65 -1.56 16.38 -10.70
N ASP A 66 -2.47 17.26 -11.12
CA ASP A 66 -2.35 18.68 -10.88
C ASP A 66 -2.37 18.94 -9.35
N PRO A 67 -1.33 19.60 -8.79
CA PRO A 67 -1.26 19.94 -7.37
C PRO A 67 -2.46 20.73 -6.85
N TRP A 68 -3.13 21.48 -7.72
CA TRP A 68 -4.20 22.42 -7.36
C TRP A 68 -5.60 21.91 -7.68
N ALA A 69 -5.71 20.78 -8.38
CA ALA A 69 -7.00 20.18 -8.70
C ALA A 69 -7.58 19.47 -7.48
N ALA A 70 -8.88 19.71 -7.24
CA ALA A 70 -9.66 18.94 -6.28
C ALA A 70 -9.83 17.51 -6.82
N HIS A 71 -9.50 16.53 -5.98
CA HIS A 71 -9.67 15.13 -6.31
C HIS A 71 -10.46 14.46 -5.19
N ASP A 72 -11.76 14.30 -5.43
CA ASP A 72 -12.66 13.59 -4.53
C ASP A 72 -12.08 12.20 -4.22
N GLY A 73 -11.92 11.91 -2.92
CA GLY A 73 -11.31 10.68 -2.42
C GLY A 73 -9.81 10.75 -2.14
N LEU A 74 -9.03 11.58 -2.85
CA LEU A 74 -7.61 11.77 -2.52
C LEU A 74 -7.45 12.55 -1.22
N ASP A 75 -8.23 13.62 -1.04
CA ASP A 75 -8.15 14.45 0.16
C ASP A 75 -8.63 13.69 1.40
N ASP A 76 -9.68 12.86 1.29
CA ASP A 76 -10.09 11.95 2.38
C ASP A 76 -8.97 10.95 2.73
N LEU A 77 -8.32 10.38 1.71
CA LEU A 77 -7.21 9.45 1.91
C LEU A 77 -6.02 10.12 2.62
N VAL A 78 -5.62 11.31 2.17
CA VAL A 78 -4.52 12.10 2.77
C VAL A 78 -4.85 12.49 4.20
N ASN A 79 -6.09 12.90 4.49
CA ASN A 79 -6.54 13.24 5.84
C ASN A 79 -6.51 12.03 6.79
N ARG A 80 -7.01 10.88 6.34
CA ARG A 80 -6.96 9.63 7.14
C ARG A 80 -5.51 9.21 7.43
N ALA A 81 -4.63 9.31 6.43
CA ALA A 81 -3.22 9.01 6.61
C ALA A 81 -2.53 9.98 7.58
N HIS A 82 -2.87 11.28 7.55
CA HIS A 82 -2.37 12.25 8.54
C HIS A 82 -2.77 11.88 9.97
N VAL A 83 -4.05 11.56 10.20
CA VAL A 83 -4.54 11.14 11.51
C VAL A 83 -3.79 9.89 11.99
N LEU A 84 -3.59 8.93 11.10
CA LEU A 84 -2.90 7.68 11.40
C LEU A 84 -1.41 7.91 11.72
N ARG A 85 -0.69 8.68 10.91
CA ARG A 85 0.71 9.05 11.16
C ARG A 85 0.88 9.81 12.46
N LYS A 86 -0.03 10.72 12.78
CA LYS A 86 -0.01 11.44 14.07
C LYS A 86 -0.12 10.46 15.24
N ARG A 87 -1.03 9.48 15.17
CA ARG A 87 -1.18 8.45 16.20
C ARG A 87 0.05 7.55 16.32
N ILE A 88 0.61 7.11 15.20
CA ILE A 88 1.85 6.32 15.17
C ILE A 88 2.99 7.13 15.83
N ASN A 89 3.18 8.39 15.45
CA ASN A 89 4.23 9.24 16.02
C ASN A 89 4.06 9.51 17.52
N LEU A 90 2.82 9.57 18.01
CA LEU A 90 2.54 9.71 19.45
C LEU A 90 2.77 8.40 20.23
N SER A 91 2.66 7.26 19.55
CA SER A 91 2.88 5.95 20.15
C SER A 91 4.31 5.46 19.91
N LYS A 92 5.15 5.52 20.95
CA LYS A 92 6.56 5.08 20.88
C LYS A 92 6.75 3.59 20.51
N ASP A 93 5.68 2.81 20.54
CA ASP A 93 5.70 1.37 20.33
C ASP A 93 5.12 0.95 18.98
N LEU A 94 4.58 1.87 18.16
CA LEU A 94 3.97 1.52 16.87
C LEU A 94 4.94 1.83 15.73
N GLU A 95 5.02 0.90 14.78
CA GLU A 95 5.88 1.02 13.61
C GLU A 95 5.16 0.60 12.33
N VAL A 96 5.56 1.20 11.21
CA VAL A 96 5.10 0.85 9.87
C VAL A 96 6.20 0.03 9.19
N ASP A 97 5.85 -1.15 8.71
CA ASP A 97 6.79 -2.06 8.05
C ASP A 97 6.70 -1.94 6.53
N GLN A 98 7.77 -1.45 5.91
CA GLN A 98 7.95 -1.36 4.45
C GLN A 98 9.21 -2.10 3.97
N THR A 99 9.71 -3.03 4.78
CA THR A 99 11.10 -3.50 4.64
C THR A 99 11.35 -4.58 3.61
N ALA A 100 10.32 -5.26 3.07
CA ALA A 100 10.53 -6.33 2.10
C ALA A 100 11.16 -5.82 0.81
N GLN A 101 12.13 -6.58 0.29
CA GLN A 101 12.89 -6.21 -0.90
C GLN A 101 12.50 -7.06 -2.10
N SER A 102 12.79 -6.54 -3.28
CA SER A 102 12.63 -7.28 -4.53
C SER A 102 13.60 -8.47 -4.56
N GLY A 103 13.11 -9.66 -4.89
CA GLY A 103 13.87 -10.91 -4.90
C GLY A 103 13.74 -11.75 -3.63
N ASP A 104 13.24 -11.17 -2.54
CA ASP A 104 13.03 -11.89 -1.28
C ASP A 104 11.96 -12.99 -1.43
N ARG A 105 12.07 -14.02 -0.58
CA ARG A 105 10.99 -14.98 -0.37
C ARG A 105 9.97 -14.38 0.60
N LEU A 106 8.71 -14.79 0.44
CA LEU A 106 7.63 -14.41 1.35
C LEU A 106 7.92 -14.90 2.78
N ASP A 107 7.98 -13.96 3.73
CA ASP A 107 7.94 -14.26 5.16
C ASP A 107 6.48 -14.31 5.63
N GLU A 108 5.90 -15.50 5.69
CA GLU A 108 4.49 -15.70 6.04
C GLU A 108 4.11 -15.19 7.44
N GLN A 109 5.07 -14.97 8.34
CA GLN A 109 4.78 -14.41 9.66
C GLN A 109 4.46 -12.91 9.58
N ARG A 110 5.13 -12.20 8.66
CA ARG A 110 5.08 -10.73 8.55
C ARG A 110 4.34 -10.25 7.31
N GLN A 111 4.22 -11.10 6.29
CA GLN A 111 3.80 -10.73 4.95
C GLN A 111 2.68 -11.65 4.46
N GLU A 112 1.88 -11.14 3.54
CA GLU A 112 0.88 -11.89 2.80
C GLU A 112 0.87 -11.46 1.32
N PRO A 113 0.60 -12.39 0.38
CA PRO A 113 0.53 -12.06 -1.03
C PRO A 113 -0.70 -11.19 -1.32
N TRP A 114 -0.52 -10.15 -2.13
CA TRP A 114 -1.61 -9.31 -2.55
C TRP A 114 -2.48 -10.01 -3.61
N LYS A 115 -3.72 -10.34 -3.25
CA LYS A 115 -4.73 -10.97 -4.13
C LYS A 115 -4.20 -12.25 -4.81
N SER A 116 -4.29 -12.33 -6.13
CA SER A 116 -3.92 -13.50 -6.95
C SER A 116 -2.43 -13.60 -7.24
N SER A 117 -1.59 -12.98 -6.40
CA SER A 117 -0.13 -13.15 -6.43
C SER A 117 0.24 -14.53 -5.92
N LEU A 118 1.23 -15.16 -6.53
CA LEU A 118 1.69 -16.49 -6.14
C LEU A 118 2.56 -16.43 -4.86
N PRO A 119 2.23 -17.15 -3.78
CA PRO A 119 2.99 -17.09 -2.54
C PRO A 119 4.42 -17.64 -2.68
N ASP A 120 4.63 -18.62 -3.55
CA ASP A 120 5.95 -19.27 -3.75
C ASP A 120 6.89 -18.48 -4.67
N ALA A 121 6.39 -17.43 -5.32
CA ALA A 121 7.18 -16.62 -6.21
C ALA A 121 7.94 -15.53 -5.44
N PRO A 122 9.13 -15.11 -5.90
CA PRO A 122 9.85 -14.00 -5.29
C PRO A 122 9.03 -12.71 -5.27
N ILE A 123 9.20 -11.94 -4.20
CA ILE A 123 8.62 -10.61 -4.04
C ILE A 123 9.18 -9.70 -5.12
N ARG A 124 8.32 -8.89 -5.74
CA ARG A 124 8.73 -7.80 -6.63
C ARG A 124 8.75 -6.48 -5.88
N PHE A 125 7.71 -6.17 -5.12
CA PHE A 125 7.57 -4.93 -4.34
C PHE A 125 6.50 -5.06 -3.25
N VAL A 126 6.56 -4.17 -2.26
CA VAL A 126 5.52 -3.98 -1.25
C VAL A 126 4.34 -3.22 -1.86
N VAL A 127 3.13 -3.80 -1.79
CA VAL A 127 1.89 -3.14 -2.23
C VAL A 127 1.36 -2.22 -1.14
N PHE A 128 1.30 -2.70 0.10
CA PHE A 128 0.83 -1.94 1.23
C PHE A 128 1.66 -2.31 2.47
N PRO A 129 2.08 -1.33 3.29
CA PRO A 129 2.88 -1.60 4.46
C PRO A 129 2.18 -2.50 5.47
N GLY A 130 2.98 -3.15 6.32
CA GLY A 130 2.50 -3.77 7.55
C GLY A 130 2.50 -2.78 8.72
N MET A 131 1.94 -3.20 9.84
CA MET A 131 2.01 -2.46 11.11
C MET A 131 2.44 -3.42 12.22
N GLY A 132 3.38 -2.95 13.04
CA GLY A 132 3.92 -3.71 14.17
C GLY A 132 3.82 -2.95 15.49
N SER A 133 3.99 -3.70 16.59
CA SER A 133 4.26 -3.11 17.90
C SER A 133 5.16 -3.99 18.74
N ARG A 134 6.30 -3.44 19.17
CA ARG A 134 7.30 -4.16 20.00
C ARG A 134 7.67 -5.54 19.41
N GLY A 135 7.85 -5.61 18.10
CA GLY A 135 8.17 -6.86 17.39
C GLY A 135 6.99 -7.79 17.12
N HIS A 136 5.77 -7.45 17.54
CA HIS A 136 4.57 -8.19 17.18
C HIS A 136 3.92 -7.61 15.92
N VAL A 137 3.53 -8.48 14.99
CA VAL A 137 2.76 -8.10 13.80
C VAL A 137 1.32 -7.84 14.21
N LEU A 138 0.84 -6.62 13.96
CA LEU A 138 -0.57 -6.23 14.12
C LEU A 138 -1.32 -6.33 12.80
N VAL A 139 -0.67 -5.92 11.71
CA VAL A 139 -1.18 -6.02 10.34
C VAL A 139 -0.04 -6.52 9.46
N LYS A 140 -0.27 -7.59 8.70
CA LYS A 140 0.73 -8.12 7.77
C LYS A 140 0.95 -7.15 6.61
N GLN A 141 2.19 -7.08 6.15
CA GLN A 141 2.54 -6.36 4.94
C GLN A 141 1.99 -7.08 3.71
N GLN A 142 1.39 -6.34 2.79
CA GLN A 142 0.91 -6.92 1.52
C GLN A 142 1.98 -6.75 0.46
N VAL A 143 2.41 -7.86 -0.15
CA VAL A 143 3.47 -7.87 -1.16
C VAL A 143 2.98 -8.38 -2.50
N TYR A 144 3.52 -7.83 -3.58
CA TYR A 144 3.29 -8.31 -4.93
C TYR A 144 4.45 -9.21 -5.32
N THR A 145 4.14 -10.41 -5.81
CA THR A 145 5.14 -11.36 -6.34
C THR A 145 4.99 -11.41 -7.86
N VAL A 146 4.37 -12.44 -8.41
CA VAL A 146 3.90 -12.54 -9.80
C VAL A 146 2.45 -12.99 -9.80
N SER A 147 1.63 -12.48 -10.72
CA SER A 147 0.27 -12.99 -10.86
C SER A 147 0.25 -14.41 -11.45
N LEU A 148 -0.72 -15.22 -11.03
CA LEU A 148 -0.97 -16.54 -11.65
C LEU A 148 -1.17 -16.43 -13.17
N GLN A 149 -1.72 -15.32 -13.65
CA GLN A 149 -1.93 -15.06 -15.07
C GLN A 149 -0.61 -14.84 -15.83
N GLU A 150 0.33 -14.08 -15.26
CA GLU A 150 1.67 -13.90 -15.83
C GLU A 150 2.47 -15.21 -15.84
N ALA A 151 2.42 -15.97 -14.74
CA ALA A 151 3.10 -17.26 -14.67
C ALA A 151 2.59 -18.22 -15.76
N ARG A 152 1.26 -18.26 -15.97
CA ARG A 152 0.63 -19.06 -17.03
C ARG A 152 0.97 -18.57 -18.44
N ALA A 153 1.06 -17.25 -18.66
CA ALA A 153 1.45 -16.70 -19.95
C ALA A 153 2.90 -17.05 -20.32
N ARG A 154 3.81 -17.04 -19.34
CA ARG A 154 5.21 -17.44 -19.55
C ARG A 154 5.38 -18.93 -19.83
N ALA A 155 4.55 -19.79 -19.23
CA ALA A 155 4.62 -21.24 -19.47
C ALA A 155 4.10 -21.69 -20.85
N ARG A 156 3.49 -20.78 -21.63
CA ARG A 156 2.94 -21.05 -22.97
C ARG A 156 3.85 -20.58 -24.11
N ASN A 157 4.92 -19.85 -23.79
CA ASN A 157 5.95 -19.39 -24.72
C ASN A 157 7.23 -20.19 -24.50
#